data_AF-A0A4S2UY58-F1
#
_entry.id   AF-A0A4S2UY58-F1
#
_cell.length_a   1.000
_cell.length_b   1.000
_cell.length_c   1.000
_cell.angle_alpha   90.00
_cell.angle_beta   90.00
_cell.angle_gamma   90.00
#
_symmetry.space_group_name_H-M   'P 1'
#
loop_
_entity.id
_entity.type
_entity.pdbx_description
1 polymer ?
#
loop_
_entity_poly.entity_id
_entity_poly.type
_entity_poly.pdbx_seq_one_letter_code
_entity_poly.pdbx_strand_id
1 'polypeptide(L)'
;MVLPSRAGPGYIALSASLTSSHRPEEQSALVVKFPGGACRFSPRPGRAVGDDGPVSTTTVDRPVSHEPRRALFPDQVRGLDAVVRHLQRPGSRGLYVSATGTGKTVVGIRAALALRARLVLVVVPTLDLAAQTALAWRSDGYARHLIIVSSMDTAGHAALTAAQVGSTGSPAALSALLSVVGPGPDQIPFLTVVCTYDSLDKIRDAQHTGRPVPPFDLAIMDEAHRIAGRADKKWTVINDASAIHADRRLYMTATPRSFAAPEVAESASRIPPRRHHATAEPADASANSMDNEAVYGRKIFEYPLATVIADGRAPPAGRRPGRTRPPLAAPARPRLAPQIPPAAPPPRNRPPPHRRHHRW
;
A
#
# COMPACT_ATOMS: atom_id res chain seq x y z
N MET A 1 14.49 1.15 -44.95
CA MET A 1 15.01 0.38 -43.79
C MET A 1 15.08 1.34 -42.61
N VAL A 2 14.02 1.37 -41.79
CA VAL A 2 13.91 2.24 -40.60
C VAL A 2 13.83 1.29 -39.41
N LEU A 3 14.83 1.36 -38.53
CA LEU A 3 14.90 0.58 -37.30
C LEU A 3 13.74 0.98 -36.36
N PRO A 4 13.12 0.04 -35.64
CA PRO A 4 12.12 0.38 -34.64
C PRO A 4 12.80 1.05 -33.45
N SER A 5 12.37 2.28 -33.14
CA SER A 5 12.66 2.95 -31.88
C SER A 5 12.08 2.09 -30.74
N ARG A 6 12.95 1.67 -29.80
CA ARG A 6 12.55 0.98 -28.58
C ARG A 6 11.79 1.96 -27.68
N ALA A 7 10.47 2.00 -27.80
CA ALA A 7 9.63 2.58 -26.76
C ALA A 7 9.76 1.73 -25.48
N GLY A 8 10.21 2.34 -24.39
CA GLY A 8 10.20 1.72 -23.06
C GLY A 8 8.77 1.50 -22.54
N PRO A 9 8.59 0.76 -21.43
CA PRO A 9 7.27 0.50 -20.86
C PRO A 9 6.68 1.80 -20.29
N GLY A 10 5.85 2.50 -21.07
CA GLY A 10 5.10 3.68 -20.62
C GLY A 10 4.00 3.34 -19.61
N TYR A 11 3.75 4.23 -18.66
CA TYR A 11 2.72 4.07 -17.61
C TYR A 11 1.39 4.72 -18.00
N ILE A 12 0.27 4.11 -17.63
CA ILE A 12 -1.09 4.57 -17.99
C ILE A 12 -1.58 5.63 -17.00
N ALA A 13 -1.99 6.79 -17.49
CA ALA A 13 -2.78 7.76 -16.74
C ALA A 13 -4.28 7.39 -16.87
N LEU A 14 -4.85 6.78 -15.83
CA LEU A 14 -6.25 6.35 -15.83
C LEU A 14 -7.19 7.57 -15.70
N SER A 15 -7.78 7.99 -16.82
CA SER A 15 -9.06 8.69 -16.83
C SER A 15 -10.05 7.82 -17.59
N ALA A 16 -11.03 7.26 -16.88
CA ALA A 16 -12.15 6.58 -17.49
C ALA A 16 -13.32 7.57 -17.54
N SER A 17 -13.58 8.14 -18.71
CA SER A 17 -14.79 8.94 -18.94
C SER A 17 -15.76 8.09 -19.75
N LEU A 18 -16.96 7.86 -19.21
CA LEU A 18 -18.08 7.33 -19.96
C LEU A 18 -18.69 8.49 -20.76
N THR A 19 -18.40 8.59 -22.05
CA THR A 19 -19.12 9.52 -22.92
C THR A 19 -20.47 8.88 -23.29
N SER A 20 -21.55 9.45 -22.77
CA SER A 20 -22.92 9.13 -23.20
C SER A 20 -23.19 9.82 -24.53
N SER A 21 -23.43 9.05 -25.60
CA SER A 21 -23.98 9.59 -26.85
C SER A 21 -25.49 9.75 -26.69
N HIS A 22 -26.05 10.89 -27.10
CA HIS A 22 -27.49 11.17 -27.02
C HIS A 22 -28.33 10.43 -28.07
N ARG A 23 -27.76 9.43 -28.77
CA ARG A 23 -28.45 8.61 -29.78
C ARG A 23 -28.62 7.17 -29.28
N PRO A 24 -29.84 6.61 -29.31
CA PRO A 24 -30.16 5.31 -28.70
C PRO A 24 -29.51 4.08 -29.37
N GLU A 25 -28.76 4.25 -30.47
CA GLU A 25 -28.08 3.17 -31.21
C GLU A 25 -26.55 3.10 -30.96
N GLU A 26 -25.95 4.08 -30.28
CA GLU A 26 -24.50 4.07 -29.99
C GLU A 26 -24.22 3.64 -28.55
N GLN A 27 -23.71 2.42 -28.37
CA GLN A 27 -23.22 1.95 -27.07
C GLN A 27 -22.00 2.79 -26.62
N SER A 28 -22.01 3.20 -25.36
CA SER A 28 -20.97 4.03 -24.72
C SER A 28 -19.58 3.42 -24.89
N ALA A 29 -18.67 4.14 -25.57
CA ALA A 29 -17.28 3.72 -25.72
C ALA A 29 -16.51 3.98 -24.42
N LEU A 30 -15.79 2.97 -23.92
CA LEU A 30 -14.82 3.13 -22.84
C LEU A 30 -13.52 3.66 -23.44
N VAL A 31 -13.19 4.92 -23.16
CA VAL A 31 -11.89 5.50 -23.52
C VAL A 31 -10.96 5.38 -22.31
N VAL A 32 -9.95 4.51 -22.42
CA VAL A 32 -8.81 4.48 -21.49
C VAL A 32 -7.71 5.31 -22.14
N LYS A 33 -7.32 6.43 -21.53
CA LYS A 33 -6.22 7.28 -22.04
C LYS A 33 -4.87 6.67 -21.67
N PHE A 34 -4.00 6.48 -22.66
CA PHE A 34 -2.59 6.05 -22.51
C PHE A 34 -1.68 7.21 -22.95
N PRO A 35 -0.53 7.47 -22.32
CA PRO A 35 0.48 8.35 -22.92
C PRO A 35 1.06 7.65 -24.16
N GLY A 36 1.01 8.33 -25.31
CA GLY A 36 1.43 7.80 -26.61
C GLY A 36 0.31 7.52 -27.62
N GLY A 37 -0.96 7.68 -27.24
CA GLY A 37 -2.10 7.51 -28.15
C GLY A 37 -3.34 6.93 -27.46
N ALA A 38 -4.53 7.27 -27.94
CA ALA A 38 -5.78 6.73 -27.40
C ALA A 38 -6.06 5.33 -27.98
N CYS A 39 -6.19 4.30 -27.14
CA CYS A 39 -6.81 3.04 -27.56
C CYS A 39 -8.33 3.23 -27.55
N ARG A 40 -8.92 3.44 -28.73
CA ARG A 40 -10.37 3.46 -28.92
C ARG A 40 -10.88 2.01 -28.95
N PHE A 41 -11.55 1.57 -27.88
CA PHE A 41 -12.26 0.30 -27.88
C PHE A 41 -13.67 0.53 -28.45
N SER A 42 -13.83 0.30 -29.76
CA SER A 42 -15.13 0.14 -30.39
C SER A 42 -15.46 -1.34 -30.55
N PRO A 43 -16.65 -1.82 -30.16
CA PRO A 43 -17.18 -3.05 -30.74
C PRO A 43 -17.47 -2.74 -32.21
N ARG A 44 -16.74 -3.37 -33.14
CA ARG A 44 -17.08 -3.29 -34.58
C ARG A 44 -18.44 -3.98 -34.81
N PRO A 45 -19.28 -3.52 -35.75
CA PRO A 45 -18.86 -3.17 -37.12
C PRO A 45 -19.43 -1.87 -37.72
N GLY A 46 -18.77 -1.36 -38.77
CA GLY A 46 -19.34 -0.38 -39.71
C GLY A 46 -18.66 1.00 -39.73
N ARG A 47 -18.02 1.31 -40.86
CA ARG A 47 -17.47 2.60 -41.34
C ARG A 47 -18.45 3.78 -41.06
N ALA A 48 -18.03 4.92 -40.51
CA ALA A 48 -17.47 6.07 -41.25
C ALA A 48 -16.93 7.15 -40.29
N VAL A 49 -16.02 7.97 -40.83
CA VAL A 49 -15.22 9.04 -40.19
C VAL A 49 -16.08 10.26 -39.83
N GLY A 50 -15.79 10.87 -38.69
CA GLY A 50 -16.23 12.21 -38.29
C GLY A 50 -15.14 12.86 -37.43
N ASP A 51 -14.71 14.04 -37.87
CA ASP A 51 -13.62 14.89 -37.38
C ASP A 51 -13.97 15.56 -36.04
N ASP A 52 -13.06 15.55 -35.06
CA ASP A 52 -13.18 16.33 -33.82
C ASP A 52 -11.81 16.93 -33.44
N GLY A 53 -11.81 18.25 -33.22
CA GLY A 53 -10.65 19.14 -33.15
C GLY A 53 -9.66 18.93 -31.98
N PRO A 54 -8.68 19.84 -31.82
CA PRO A 54 -7.44 19.56 -31.10
C PRO A 54 -7.67 19.48 -29.59
N VAL A 55 -7.62 18.25 -29.05
CA VAL A 55 -7.54 18.00 -27.61
C VAL A 55 -6.09 18.21 -27.18
N SER A 56 -5.83 19.29 -26.43
CA SER A 56 -4.55 19.52 -25.76
C SER A 56 -4.27 18.38 -24.77
N THR A 57 -3.20 17.64 -25.00
CA THR A 57 -2.73 16.54 -24.16
C THR A 57 -1.42 16.93 -23.49
N THR A 58 -1.49 17.39 -22.24
CA THR A 58 -0.29 17.57 -21.42
C THR A 58 0.21 16.19 -21.00
N THR A 59 1.16 15.67 -21.78
CA THR A 59 1.81 14.38 -21.51
C THR A 59 2.94 14.64 -20.52
N VAL A 60 2.74 14.27 -19.26
CA VAL A 60 3.84 14.27 -18.28
C VAL A 60 4.47 12.88 -18.31
N ASP A 61 5.30 12.65 -19.31
CA ASP A 61 6.16 11.46 -19.38
C ASP A 61 7.38 11.71 -18.48
N ARG A 62 7.18 11.60 -17.16
CA ARG A 62 8.30 11.65 -16.22
C ARG A 62 8.68 10.21 -15.87
N PRO A 63 9.87 9.72 -16.26
CA PRO A 63 10.33 8.40 -15.85
C PRO A 63 10.42 8.39 -14.32
N VAL A 64 9.65 7.51 -13.69
CA VAL A 64 9.81 7.22 -12.26
C VAL A 64 11.13 6.48 -12.13
N SER A 65 12.11 7.09 -11.47
CA SER A 65 13.35 6.43 -11.08
C SER A 65 12.99 5.24 -10.17
N HIS A 66 13.07 4.03 -10.72
CA HIS A 66 12.89 2.82 -9.92
C HIS A 66 14.17 2.58 -9.13
N GLU A 67 14.08 2.75 -7.81
CA GLU A 67 15.15 2.29 -6.93
C GLU A 67 15.39 0.78 -7.15
N PRO A 68 16.65 0.32 -7.07
CA PRO A 68 16.96 -1.10 -7.18
C PRO A 68 16.18 -1.89 -6.12
N ARG A 69 15.68 -3.06 -6.52
CA ARG A 69 14.94 -3.98 -5.63
C ARG A 69 15.76 -4.28 -4.38
N ARG A 70 15.10 -4.26 -3.22
CA ARG A 70 15.77 -4.64 -1.97
C ARG A 70 16.17 -6.10 -2.02
N ALA A 71 17.39 -6.38 -1.59
CA ALA A 71 17.87 -7.74 -1.35
C ALA A 71 17.05 -8.37 -0.21
N LEU A 72 16.71 -9.65 -0.37
CA LEU A 72 15.96 -10.38 0.64
C LEU A 72 16.89 -10.89 1.75
N PHE A 73 16.40 -10.82 2.99
CA PHE A 73 17.03 -11.51 4.10
C PHE A 73 16.86 -13.04 3.98
N PRO A 74 17.74 -13.85 4.60
CA PRO A 74 17.67 -15.31 4.50
C PRO A 74 16.31 -15.90 4.89
N ASP A 75 15.64 -15.39 5.92
CA ASP A 75 14.30 -15.84 6.32
C ASP A 75 13.23 -15.49 5.27
N GLN A 76 13.36 -14.33 4.61
CA GLN A 76 12.46 -13.93 3.53
C GLN A 76 12.65 -14.80 2.29
N VAL A 77 13.88 -15.24 1.99
CA VAL A 77 14.16 -16.20 0.92
C VAL A 77 13.50 -17.54 1.23
N ARG A 78 13.72 -18.09 2.44
CA ARG A 78 13.06 -19.34 2.87
C ARG A 78 11.54 -19.25 2.80
N GLY A 79 10.98 -18.13 3.26
CA GLY A 79 9.54 -17.85 3.22
C GLY A 79 9.00 -17.76 1.80
N LEU A 80 9.70 -17.05 0.92
CA LEU A 80 9.34 -16.94 -0.50
C LEU A 80 9.38 -18.30 -1.19
N ASP A 81 10.43 -19.10 -0.98
CA ASP A 81 10.56 -20.43 -1.58
C ASP A 81 9.42 -21.36 -1.14
N ALA A 82 9.01 -21.29 0.13
CA ALA A 82 7.85 -22.03 0.63
C ALA A 82 6.55 -21.60 -0.04
N VAL A 83 6.32 -20.28 -0.19
CA VAL A 83 5.15 -19.72 -0.90
C VAL A 83 5.12 -20.17 -2.35
N VAL A 84 6.23 -20.01 -3.08
CA VAL A 84 6.32 -20.36 -4.50
C VAL A 84 6.11 -21.85 -4.70
N ARG A 85 6.71 -22.70 -3.87
CA ARG A 85 6.55 -24.17 -3.96
C ARG A 85 5.10 -24.59 -3.72
N HIS A 86 4.44 -24.02 -2.72
CA HIS A 86 3.08 -24.40 -2.33
C HIS A 86 2.01 -23.88 -3.30
N LEU A 87 2.15 -22.64 -3.77
CA LEU A 87 1.14 -21.97 -4.61
C LEU A 87 1.32 -22.21 -6.12
N GLN A 88 2.02 -23.27 -6.54
CA GLN A 88 2.19 -23.54 -7.98
C GLN A 88 0.86 -23.78 -8.70
N ARG A 89 -0.07 -24.49 -8.06
CA ARG A 89 -1.33 -24.94 -8.66
C ARG A 89 -2.48 -23.96 -8.40
N PRO A 90 -3.38 -23.73 -9.37
CA PRO A 90 -4.67 -23.11 -9.12
C PRO A 90 -5.48 -23.87 -8.05
N GLY A 91 -6.33 -23.16 -7.32
CA GLY A 91 -7.07 -23.65 -6.15
C GLY A 91 -6.25 -23.67 -4.84
N SER A 92 -4.95 -23.36 -4.89
CA SER A 92 -4.09 -23.42 -3.71
C SER A 92 -4.35 -22.26 -2.74
N ARG A 93 -4.33 -22.60 -1.45
CA ARG A 93 -4.40 -21.65 -0.32
C ARG A 93 -3.22 -21.89 0.60
N GLY A 94 -2.61 -20.83 1.12
CA GLY A 94 -1.51 -20.96 2.07
C GLY A 94 -1.48 -19.82 3.08
N LEU A 95 -1.09 -20.17 4.31
CA LEU A 95 -0.93 -19.25 5.42
C LEU A 95 0.55 -18.96 5.69
N TYR A 96 0.93 -17.69 5.57
CA TYR A 96 2.26 -17.15 5.87
C TYR A 96 2.22 -16.38 7.18
N VAL A 97 2.88 -16.91 8.21
CA VAL A 97 2.96 -16.29 9.53
C VAL A 97 4.35 -15.71 9.74
N SER A 98 4.44 -14.39 9.95
CA SER A 98 5.71 -13.77 10.29
C SER A 98 5.51 -12.49 11.09
N ALA A 99 6.36 -12.28 12.10
CA ALA A 99 6.26 -11.13 12.99
C ALA A 99 6.18 -9.78 12.25
N THR A 100 5.68 -8.75 12.92
CA THR A 100 5.67 -7.39 12.36
C THR A 100 7.11 -6.90 12.10
N GLY A 101 7.28 -6.09 11.06
CA GLY A 101 8.61 -5.56 10.70
C GLY A 101 9.56 -6.56 10.03
N THR A 102 9.19 -7.84 9.86
CA THR A 102 10.07 -8.83 9.22
C THR A 102 10.15 -8.69 7.69
N GLY A 103 9.24 -7.93 7.08
CA GLY A 103 9.17 -7.69 5.64
C GLY A 103 8.13 -8.52 4.89
N LYS A 104 6.99 -8.86 5.52
CA LYS A 104 5.84 -9.53 4.89
C LYS A 104 5.46 -8.90 3.54
N THR A 105 5.33 -7.58 3.47
CA THR A 105 4.99 -6.87 2.23
C THR A 105 5.99 -7.14 1.10
N VAL A 106 7.30 -7.17 1.40
CA VAL A 106 8.34 -7.47 0.41
C VAL A 106 8.25 -8.91 -0.09
N VAL A 107 7.96 -9.87 0.81
CA VAL A 107 7.72 -11.27 0.41
C VAL A 107 6.48 -11.37 -0.48
N GLY A 108 5.39 -10.64 -0.19
CA GLY A 108 4.20 -10.57 -1.03
C GLY A 108 4.50 -10.07 -2.45
N ILE A 109 5.30 -9.01 -2.58
CA ILE A 109 5.77 -8.50 -3.88
C ILE A 109 6.54 -9.59 -4.64
N ARG A 110 7.51 -10.21 -3.98
CA ARG A 110 8.35 -11.24 -4.61
C ARG A 110 7.56 -12.49 -4.97
N ALA A 111 6.56 -12.87 -4.18
CA ALA A 111 5.67 -13.99 -4.49
C ALA A 111 4.88 -13.72 -5.77
N ALA A 112 4.30 -12.52 -5.91
CA ALA A 112 3.59 -12.13 -7.13
C ALA A 112 4.50 -12.16 -8.38
N LEU A 113 5.76 -11.72 -8.23
CA LEU A 113 6.75 -11.75 -9.31
C LEU A 113 7.19 -13.19 -9.65
N ALA A 114 7.54 -14.00 -8.65
CA ALA A 114 8.04 -15.36 -8.82
C ALA A 114 6.97 -16.31 -9.37
N LEU A 115 5.71 -16.14 -8.97
CA LEU A 115 4.56 -16.85 -9.54
C LEU A 115 4.15 -16.33 -10.92
N ARG A 116 4.84 -15.30 -11.45
CA ARG A 116 4.55 -14.65 -12.73
C ARG A 116 3.10 -14.18 -12.85
N ALA A 117 2.48 -13.81 -11.72
CA ALA A 117 1.10 -13.35 -11.66
C ALA A 117 0.94 -12.09 -12.52
N ARG A 118 -0.01 -12.11 -13.45
CA ARG A 118 -0.39 -11.00 -14.32
C ARG A 118 -1.40 -10.10 -13.63
N LEU A 119 -2.42 -10.70 -13.03
CA LEU A 119 -3.45 -10.00 -12.28
C LEU A 119 -3.36 -10.36 -10.79
N VAL A 120 -3.03 -9.38 -9.95
CA VAL A 120 -2.81 -9.57 -8.51
C VAL A 120 -3.81 -8.76 -7.71
N LEU A 121 -4.45 -9.37 -6.73
CA LEU A 121 -5.27 -8.68 -5.73
C LEU A 121 -4.51 -8.63 -4.40
N VAL A 122 -4.41 -7.45 -3.79
CA VAL A 122 -3.88 -7.26 -2.44
C VAL A 122 -4.99 -6.66 -1.58
N VAL A 123 -5.40 -7.38 -0.54
CA VAL A 123 -6.47 -6.97 0.36
C VAL A 123 -5.89 -6.60 1.70
N VAL A 124 -6.24 -5.42 2.20
CA VAL A 124 -5.71 -4.86 3.45
C VAL A 124 -6.85 -4.37 4.36
N PRO A 125 -6.63 -4.20 5.66
CA PRO A 125 -7.65 -3.71 6.60
C PRO A 125 -8.04 -2.24 6.50
N THR A 126 -7.14 -1.34 6.09
CA THR A 126 -7.42 0.11 6.14
C THR A 126 -6.96 0.81 4.87
N LEU A 127 -7.54 1.98 4.61
CA LEU A 127 -7.14 2.84 3.49
C LEU A 127 -5.70 3.33 3.63
N ASP A 128 -5.28 3.69 4.84
CA ASP A 128 -3.89 4.07 5.11
C ASP A 128 -2.93 2.94 4.78
N LEU A 129 -3.27 1.70 5.16
CA LEU A 129 -2.45 0.55 4.83
C LEU A 129 -2.48 0.23 3.33
N ALA A 130 -3.56 0.54 2.61
CA ALA A 130 -3.61 0.42 1.16
C ALA A 130 -2.62 1.39 0.50
N ALA A 131 -2.61 2.65 0.93
CA ALA A 131 -1.66 3.65 0.47
C ALA A 131 -0.21 3.26 0.82
N GLN A 132 0.04 2.85 2.06
CA GLN A 132 1.36 2.37 2.49
C GLN A 132 1.83 1.16 1.70
N THR A 133 0.94 0.21 1.41
CA THR A 133 1.24 -0.97 0.60
C THR A 133 1.61 -0.57 -0.82
N ALA A 134 0.80 0.29 -1.46
CA ALA A 134 1.07 0.78 -2.81
C ALA A 134 2.44 1.48 -2.91
N LEU A 135 2.75 2.37 -1.95
CA LEU A 135 4.03 3.06 -1.87
C LEU A 135 5.19 2.09 -1.60
N ALA A 136 5.02 1.13 -0.70
CA ALA A 136 6.03 0.11 -0.41
C ALA A 136 6.37 -0.74 -1.63
N TRP A 137 5.36 -1.08 -2.46
CA TRP A 137 5.58 -1.76 -3.74
C TRP A 137 6.41 -0.90 -4.68
N ARG A 138 6.06 0.38 -4.83
CA ARG A 138 6.80 1.32 -5.69
C ARG A 138 8.24 1.52 -5.22
N SER A 139 8.45 1.73 -3.92
CA SER A 139 9.77 1.84 -3.27
C SER A 139 10.57 0.54 -3.21
N ASP A 140 10.05 -0.55 -3.79
CA ASP A 140 10.78 -1.80 -4.00
C ASP A 140 11.02 -2.03 -5.50
N GLY A 141 10.93 -0.99 -6.33
CA GLY A 141 11.15 -1.09 -7.78
C GLY A 141 10.04 -1.86 -8.51
N TYR A 142 8.83 -1.89 -7.95
CA TYR A 142 7.68 -2.51 -8.61
C TYR A 142 7.15 -1.62 -9.73
N ALA A 143 7.39 -2.06 -10.96
CA ALA A 143 7.14 -1.27 -12.16
C ALA A 143 5.84 -1.63 -12.91
N ARG A 144 5.00 -2.50 -12.36
CA ARG A 144 3.72 -2.88 -13.02
C ARG A 144 2.62 -1.87 -12.70
N HIS A 145 1.51 -1.89 -13.43
CA HIS A 145 0.37 -1.02 -13.11
C HIS A 145 -0.19 -1.37 -11.74
N LEU A 146 -0.49 -0.34 -10.95
CA LEU A 146 -1.01 -0.49 -9.60
C LEU A 146 -2.15 0.52 -9.39
N ILE A 147 -3.29 0.00 -8.94
CA ILE A 147 -4.46 0.82 -8.61
C ILE A 147 -4.96 0.52 -7.21
N ILE A 148 -5.58 1.51 -6.56
CA ILE A 148 -6.32 1.35 -5.31
C ILE A 148 -7.82 1.36 -5.61
N VAL A 149 -8.53 0.31 -5.23
CA VAL A 149 -9.99 0.23 -5.28
C VAL A 149 -10.54 0.61 -3.93
N SER A 150 -11.14 1.79 -3.85
CA SER A 150 -11.74 2.32 -2.63
C SER A 150 -12.64 3.52 -2.93
N SER A 151 -13.18 4.19 -1.90
CA SER A 151 -13.77 5.53 -2.04
C SER A 151 -12.72 6.64 -2.04
N MET A 152 -11.45 6.35 -1.77
CA MET A 152 -10.37 7.32 -1.76
C MET A 152 -10.02 7.74 -3.20
N ASP A 153 -9.90 9.06 -3.41
CA ASP A 153 -9.27 9.62 -4.60
C ASP A 153 -7.76 9.77 -4.40
N THR A 154 -6.98 9.02 -5.17
CA THR A 154 -5.52 9.07 -5.12
C THR A 154 -4.95 10.34 -5.71
N ALA A 155 -5.68 11.07 -6.58
CA ALA A 155 -5.22 12.34 -7.13
C ALA A 155 -5.00 13.41 -6.05
N GLY A 156 -5.76 13.33 -4.94
CA GLY A 156 -5.58 14.17 -3.76
C GLY A 156 -4.37 13.82 -2.88
N HIS A 157 -3.63 12.75 -3.20
CA HIS A 157 -2.51 12.24 -2.40
C HIS A 157 -1.19 12.40 -3.16
N ALA A 158 -0.43 13.47 -2.87
CA ALA A 158 0.79 13.82 -3.59
C ALA A 158 1.80 12.65 -3.71
N ALA A 159 1.96 11.85 -2.66
CA ALA A 159 2.84 10.68 -2.69
C ALA A 159 2.36 9.58 -3.65
N LEU A 160 1.05 9.30 -3.70
CA LEU A 160 0.46 8.30 -4.59
C LEU A 160 0.48 8.76 -6.04
N THR A 161 0.19 10.04 -6.28
CA THR A 161 0.33 10.69 -7.59
C THR A 161 1.78 10.64 -8.10
N ALA A 162 2.75 11.01 -7.26
CA ALA A 162 4.17 10.94 -7.60
C ALA A 162 4.64 9.51 -7.88
N ALA A 163 4.03 8.53 -7.20
CA ALA A 163 4.28 7.11 -7.39
C ALA A 163 3.44 6.48 -8.51
N GLN A 164 2.68 7.29 -9.28
CA GLN A 164 1.83 6.85 -10.39
C GLN A 164 0.90 5.69 -9.99
N VAL A 165 0.22 5.86 -8.86
CA VAL A 165 -0.81 4.93 -8.37
C VAL A 165 -2.18 5.48 -8.77
N GLY A 166 -2.96 4.70 -9.51
CA GLY A 166 -4.33 5.09 -9.87
C GLY A 166 -5.35 4.71 -8.81
N SER A 167 -6.59 5.16 -8.95
CA SER A 167 -7.71 4.69 -8.13
C SER A 167 -9.02 4.61 -8.91
N THR A 168 -9.92 3.76 -8.42
CA THR A 168 -11.31 3.75 -8.85
C THR A 168 -12.22 3.31 -7.71
N GLY A 169 -13.38 3.96 -7.60
CA GLY A 169 -14.47 3.51 -6.74
C GLY A 169 -15.61 2.80 -7.49
N SER A 170 -15.53 2.77 -8.83
CA SER A 170 -16.61 2.26 -9.70
C SER A 170 -16.35 0.81 -10.10
N PRO A 171 -17.27 -0.13 -9.76
CA PRO A 171 -17.19 -1.53 -10.22
C PRO A 171 -17.18 -1.65 -11.74
N ALA A 172 -17.94 -0.80 -12.46
CA ALA A 172 -17.98 -0.81 -13.92
C ALA A 172 -16.62 -0.41 -14.53
N ALA A 173 -15.99 0.64 -14.00
CA ALA A 173 -14.66 1.07 -14.46
C ALA A 173 -13.60 0.02 -14.13
N LEU A 174 -13.68 -0.61 -12.94
CA LEU A 174 -12.80 -1.70 -12.57
C LEU A 174 -12.98 -2.91 -13.50
N SER A 175 -14.21 -3.33 -13.78
CA SER A 175 -14.52 -4.45 -14.68
C SER A 175 -13.94 -4.25 -16.08
N ALA A 176 -14.12 -3.05 -16.62
CA ALA A 176 -13.51 -2.61 -17.86
C ALA A 176 -11.98 -2.76 -17.85
N LEU A 177 -11.31 -2.27 -16.81
CA LEU A 177 -9.86 -2.36 -16.66
C LEU A 177 -9.38 -3.82 -16.53
N LEU A 178 -10.06 -4.64 -15.74
CA LEU A 178 -9.69 -6.05 -15.55
C LEU A 178 -9.84 -6.85 -16.86
N SER A 179 -10.86 -6.55 -17.67
CA SER A 179 -11.15 -7.29 -18.92
C SER A 179 -10.07 -7.16 -20.01
N VAL A 180 -9.23 -6.12 -19.92
CA VAL A 180 -8.15 -5.88 -20.89
C VAL A 180 -6.79 -6.35 -20.38
N VAL A 181 -6.73 -7.04 -19.23
CA VAL A 181 -5.49 -7.66 -18.74
C VAL A 181 -5.25 -8.96 -19.48
N GLY A 182 -4.16 -9.04 -20.25
CA GLY A 182 -3.89 -10.21 -21.09
C GLY A 182 -2.59 -10.10 -21.91
N PRO A 183 -2.09 -11.22 -22.45
CA PRO A 183 -0.74 -11.28 -23.05
C PRO A 183 -0.63 -10.61 -24.43
N GLY A 184 -1.74 -10.11 -24.99
CA GLY A 184 -1.78 -9.48 -26.29
C GLY A 184 -1.07 -8.11 -26.34
N PRO A 185 -0.73 -7.64 -27.56
CA PRO A 185 0.01 -6.39 -27.76
C PRO A 185 -0.77 -5.14 -27.33
N ASP A 186 -2.10 -5.16 -27.43
CA ASP A 186 -2.98 -4.04 -27.06
C ASP A 186 -3.61 -4.22 -25.66
N GLN A 187 -3.08 -5.16 -24.87
CA GLN A 187 -3.59 -5.51 -23.55
C GLN A 187 -2.66 -5.02 -22.45
N ILE A 188 -3.23 -4.82 -21.25
CA ILE A 188 -2.44 -4.49 -20.07
C ILE A 188 -1.68 -5.75 -19.64
N PRO A 189 -0.33 -5.74 -19.64
CA PRO A 189 0.43 -6.97 -19.42
C PRO A 189 0.39 -7.42 -17.95
N PHE A 190 0.35 -6.47 -17.02
CA PHE A 190 0.33 -6.75 -15.59
C PHE A 190 -0.46 -5.68 -14.84
N LEU A 191 -1.31 -6.09 -13.92
CA LEU A 191 -2.10 -5.20 -13.08
C LEU A 191 -2.13 -5.72 -11.63
N THR A 192 -1.85 -4.82 -10.69
CA THR A 192 -2.05 -5.04 -9.27
C THR A 192 -3.17 -4.15 -8.76
N VAL A 193 -4.16 -4.76 -8.12
CA VAL A 193 -5.27 -4.10 -7.47
C VAL A 193 -5.06 -4.19 -5.97
N VAL A 194 -4.99 -3.05 -5.30
CA VAL A 194 -5.00 -2.96 -3.83
C VAL A 194 -6.39 -2.54 -3.40
N CYS A 195 -7.02 -3.23 -2.46
CA CYS A 195 -8.32 -2.83 -1.92
C CYS A 195 -8.39 -3.04 -0.41
N THR A 196 -9.33 -2.38 0.24
CA THR A 196 -9.65 -2.72 1.62
C THR A 196 -10.58 -3.94 1.68
N TYR A 197 -10.63 -4.62 2.84
CA TYR A 197 -11.68 -5.61 3.10
C TYR A 197 -13.10 -5.03 2.93
N ASP A 198 -13.27 -3.74 3.22
CA ASP A 198 -14.54 -3.03 3.05
C ASP A 198 -14.92 -2.79 1.59
N SER A 199 -13.97 -2.90 0.66
CA SER A 199 -14.17 -2.66 -0.78
C SER A 199 -14.25 -3.96 -1.59
N LEU A 200 -14.40 -5.12 -0.95
CA LEU A 200 -14.46 -6.42 -1.62
C LEU A 200 -15.74 -6.61 -2.44
N ASP A 201 -16.82 -5.97 -2.04
CA ASP A 201 -18.06 -5.88 -2.82
C ASP A 201 -17.79 -5.30 -4.22
N LYS A 202 -16.97 -4.26 -4.34
CA LYS A 202 -16.59 -3.67 -5.63
C LYS A 202 -15.78 -4.62 -6.50
N ILE A 203 -14.93 -5.46 -5.89
CA ILE A 203 -14.16 -6.49 -6.61
C ILE A 203 -15.10 -7.56 -7.16
N ARG A 204 -16.00 -8.08 -6.31
CA ARG A 204 -17.05 -9.03 -6.71
C ARG A 204 -17.88 -8.43 -7.84
N ASP A 205 -18.48 -7.26 -7.62
CA ASP A 205 -19.38 -6.63 -8.57
C ASP A 205 -18.69 -6.38 -9.92
N ALA A 206 -17.39 -6.04 -9.91
CA ALA A 206 -16.60 -5.89 -11.13
C ALA A 206 -16.37 -7.20 -11.92
N GLN A 207 -16.28 -8.34 -11.24
CA GLN A 207 -16.16 -9.66 -11.89
C GLN A 207 -17.52 -10.18 -12.39
N HIS A 208 -18.62 -9.66 -11.85
CA HIS A 208 -20.00 -10.11 -12.12
C HIS A 208 -20.84 -9.12 -12.95
N THR A 209 -20.20 -8.20 -13.68
CA THR A 209 -20.90 -7.25 -14.57
C THR A 209 -21.42 -7.86 -15.89
N GLY A 210 -21.15 -9.15 -16.14
CA GLY A 210 -21.40 -9.82 -17.43
C GLY A 210 -20.27 -9.65 -18.46
N ARG A 211 -19.29 -8.78 -18.19
CA ARG A 211 -18.07 -8.67 -19.00
C ARG A 211 -17.09 -9.80 -18.67
N PRO A 212 -16.46 -10.44 -19.67
CA PRO A 212 -15.40 -11.42 -19.41
C PRO A 212 -14.23 -10.78 -18.67
N VAL A 213 -13.98 -11.23 -17.45
CA VAL A 213 -12.88 -10.78 -16.59
C VAL A 213 -12.08 -12.01 -16.16
N PRO A 214 -10.75 -12.04 -16.38
CA PRO A 214 -9.92 -13.15 -15.93
C PRO A 214 -9.91 -13.25 -14.39
N PRO A 215 -9.71 -14.45 -13.82
CA PRO A 215 -9.46 -14.57 -12.38
C PRO A 215 -8.18 -13.85 -12.00
N PHE A 216 -8.08 -13.44 -10.74
CA PHE A 216 -6.80 -13.01 -10.17
C PHE A 216 -5.87 -14.22 -10.12
N ASP A 217 -4.66 -14.14 -10.70
CA ASP A 217 -3.66 -15.22 -10.62
C ASP A 217 -3.21 -15.46 -9.17
N LEU A 218 -3.24 -14.40 -8.36
CA LEU A 218 -2.88 -14.40 -6.94
C LEU A 218 -3.68 -13.33 -6.19
N ALA A 219 -4.36 -13.75 -5.11
CA ALA A 219 -4.90 -12.86 -4.10
C ALA A 219 -4.07 -12.97 -2.80
N ILE A 220 -3.63 -11.83 -2.28
CA ILE A 220 -2.85 -11.69 -1.05
C ILE A 220 -3.74 -10.99 -0.02
N MET A 221 -4.02 -11.66 1.09
CA MET A 221 -4.82 -11.14 2.20
C MET A 221 -3.86 -10.76 3.32
N ASP A 222 -3.57 -9.48 3.47
CA ASP A 222 -2.67 -8.97 4.52
C ASP A 222 -3.44 -8.64 5.80
N GLU A 223 -2.77 -8.82 6.93
CA GLU A 223 -3.38 -8.78 8.26
C GLU A 223 -4.66 -9.62 8.37
N ALA A 224 -4.62 -10.82 7.77
CA ALA A 224 -5.78 -11.72 7.64
C ALA A 224 -6.43 -12.09 8.99
N HIS A 225 -5.69 -11.98 10.09
CA HIS A 225 -6.23 -12.17 11.44
C HIS A 225 -7.34 -11.17 11.82
N ARG A 226 -7.42 -10.01 11.15
CA ARG A 226 -8.43 -8.98 11.45
C ARG A 226 -9.85 -9.38 11.06
N ILE A 227 -9.97 -10.23 10.05
CA ILE A 227 -11.25 -10.74 9.56
C ILE A 227 -11.47 -12.22 9.90
N ALA A 228 -10.45 -12.89 10.45
CA ALA A 228 -10.50 -14.29 10.82
C ALA A 228 -11.64 -14.57 11.83
N GLY A 229 -12.40 -15.64 11.58
CA GLY A 229 -13.44 -16.12 12.50
C GLY A 229 -14.71 -15.26 12.59
N ARG A 230 -14.73 -14.08 11.97
CA ARG A 230 -15.94 -13.26 11.88
C ARG A 230 -16.90 -13.89 10.87
N ALA A 231 -18.12 -14.24 11.26
CA ALA A 231 -19.17 -14.63 10.31
C ALA A 231 -19.73 -13.42 9.52
N ASP A 232 -18.94 -12.38 9.31
CA ASP A 232 -19.36 -11.18 8.60
C ASP A 232 -19.36 -11.40 7.08
N LYS A 233 -20.11 -10.56 6.36
CA LYS A 233 -20.27 -10.68 4.90
C LYS A 233 -18.92 -10.60 4.16
N LYS A 234 -17.95 -9.85 4.68
CA LYS A 234 -16.66 -9.62 4.03
C LYS A 234 -15.80 -10.87 4.09
N TRP A 235 -15.80 -11.54 5.25
CA TRP A 235 -15.14 -12.83 5.47
C TRP A 235 -15.65 -13.91 4.53
N THR A 236 -16.98 -14.03 4.38
CA THR A 236 -17.56 -15.01 3.46
C THR A 236 -17.17 -14.71 2.01
N VAL A 237 -17.27 -13.45 1.58
CA VAL A 237 -16.98 -13.04 0.19
C VAL A 237 -15.54 -13.30 -0.23
N ILE A 238 -14.54 -13.02 0.61
CA ILE A 238 -13.14 -13.22 0.21
C ILE A 238 -12.76 -14.71 0.11
N ASN A 239 -13.43 -15.57 0.88
CA ASN A 239 -13.12 -16.99 0.92
C ASN A 239 -13.94 -17.81 -0.07
N ASP A 240 -15.05 -17.27 -0.58
CA ASP A 240 -15.87 -17.89 -1.62
C ASP A 240 -15.24 -17.69 -3.01
N ALA A 241 -14.89 -18.81 -3.64
CA ALA A 241 -14.27 -18.82 -4.97
C ALA A 241 -15.25 -18.44 -6.11
N SER A 242 -16.56 -18.49 -5.86
CA SER A 242 -17.60 -18.02 -6.78
C SER A 242 -17.88 -16.52 -6.62
N ALA A 243 -17.65 -15.96 -5.43
CA ALA A 243 -17.83 -14.54 -5.18
C ALA A 243 -16.64 -13.73 -5.71
N ILE A 244 -15.41 -14.16 -5.43
CA ILE A 244 -14.19 -13.54 -5.97
C ILE A 244 -13.37 -14.62 -6.66
N HIS A 245 -13.22 -14.50 -7.98
CA HIS A 245 -12.44 -15.44 -8.78
C HIS A 245 -10.95 -15.16 -8.61
N ALA A 246 -10.24 -16.05 -7.91
CA ALA A 246 -8.79 -16.01 -7.75
C ALA A 246 -8.21 -17.44 -7.75
N ASP A 247 -7.17 -17.66 -8.54
CA ASP A 247 -6.53 -18.98 -8.70
C ASP A 247 -5.75 -19.39 -7.45
N ARG A 248 -5.12 -18.43 -6.78
CA ARG A 248 -4.24 -18.70 -5.62
C ARG A 248 -4.54 -17.71 -4.52
N ARG A 249 -4.55 -18.17 -3.28
CA ARG A 249 -4.82 -17.34 -2.10
C ARG A 249 -3.69 -17.46 -1.09
N LEU A 250 -3.01 -16.35 -0.84
CA LEU A 250 -1.98 -16.22 0.19
C LEU A 250 -2.50 -15.38 1.35
N TYR A 251 -2.63 -15.97 2.53
CA TYR A 251 -2.99 -15.26 3.75
C TYR A 251 -1.72 -14.91 4.50
N MET A 252 -1.55 -13.64 4.86
CA MET A 252 -0.36 -13.15 5.56
C MET A 252 -0.79 -12.53 6.89
N THR A 253 -0.07 -12.86 7.97
CA THR A 253 -0.36 -12.31 9.30
C THR A 253 0.87 -12.34 10.20
N ALA A 254 0.92 -11.43 11.18
CA ALA A 254 1.84 -11.55 12.31
C ALA A 254 1.30 -12.43 13.45
N THR A 255 -0.02 -12.45 13.63
CA THR A 255 -0.69 -13.02 14.79
C THR A 255 -1.82 -13.93 14.30
N PRO A 256 -1.56 -15.23 14.06
CA PRO A 256 -2.56 -16.14 13.52
C PRO A 256 -3.69 -16.46 14.53
N ARG A 257 -3.50 -16.14 15.82
CA ARG A 257 -4.53 -16.23 16.85
C ARG A 257 -5.05 -14.83 17.15
N SER A 258 -6.33 -14.57 16.87
CA SER A 258 -7.03 -13.41 17.40
C SER A 258 -7.46 -13.73 18.83
N PHE A 259 -6.69 -13.31 19.82
CA PHE A 259 -7.27 -13.13 21.15
C PHE A 259 -8.26 -11.98 21.01
N ALA A 260 -9.55 -12.23 21.19
CA ALA A 260 -10.55 -11.18 21.20
C ALA A 260 -10.16 -10.16 22.29
N ALA A 261 -9.61 -9.03 21.89
CA ALA A 261 -9.60 -7.87 22.76
C ALA A 261 -11.06 -7.40 22.84
N PRO A 262 -11.63 -7.18 24.04
CA PRO A 262 -12.98 -6.64 24.14
C PRO A 262 -13.03 -5.32 23.39
N GLU A 263 -14.08 -5.11 22.60
CA GLU A 263 -14.32 -3.84 21.92
C GLU A 263 -14.22 -2.69 22.92
N VAL A 264 -13.24 -1.81 22.73
CA VAL A 264 -12.99 -0.64 23.60
C VAL A 264 -14.08 0.43 23.42
N ALA A 265 -15.19 0.12 22.75
CA ALA A 265 -16.35 1.00 22.62
C ALA A 265 -17.27 1.01 23.86
N GLU A 266 -17.16 0.03 24.77
CA GLU A 266 -17.98 -0.01 26.01
C GLU A 266 -17.31 0.60 27.25
N SER A 267 -16.09 1.12 27.16
CA SER A 267 -15.39 1.71 28.33
C SER A 267 -15.71 3.21 28.57
N ALA A 268 -16.64 3.80 27.83
CA ALA A 268 -17.05 5.20 28.03
C ALA A 268 -18.38 5.38 28.77
N SER A 269 -19.06 4.28 29.15
CA SER A 269 -20.28 4.38 29.95
C SER A 269 -19.96 4.26 31.45
N ARG A 270 -20.24 5.32 32.21
CA ARG A 270 -20.18 5.34 33.70
C ARG A 270 -21.35 4.61 34.36
N ILE A 271 -22.05 3.74 33.64
CA ILE A 271 -23.20 3.00 34.15
C ILE A 271 -22.71 1.59 34.50
N PRO A 272 -22.84 1.12 35.76
CA PRO A 272 -22.52 -0.26 36.10
C PRO A 272 -23.37 -1.20 35.24
N PRO A 273 -22.79 -2.23 34.59
CA PRO A 273 -23.58 -3.14 33.79
C PRO A 273 -24.54 -3.88 34.72
N ARG A 274 -25.85 -3.76 34.46
CA ARG A 274 -26.85 -4.66 35.02
C ARG A 274 -26.47 -6.07 34.59
N ARG A 275 -26.45 -7.01 35.55
CA ARG A 275 -26.29 -8.44 35.30
C ARG A 275 -27.41 -8.92 34.38
N HIS A 276 -27.19 -8.87 33.07
CA HIS A 276 -27.93 -9.68 32.14
C HIS A 276 -27.33 -11.09 32.23
N HIS A 277 -28.14 -12.03 32.71
CA HIS A 277 -27.90 -13.45 32.49
C HIS A 277 -28.00 -13.70 30.98
N ALA A 278 -26.90 -13.49 30.26
CA ALA A 278 -26.75 -13.98 28.90
C ALA A 278 -26.36 -15.45 29.01
N THR A 279 -27.34 -16.33 28.87
CA THR A 279 -27.14 -17.70 28.37
C THR A 279 -26.64 -17.61 26.93
N ALA A 280 -25.37 -17.30 26.76
CA ALA A 280 -24.64 -17.51 25.53
C ALA A 280 -23.50 -18.47 25.86
N GLU A 281 -23.58 -19.67 25.27
CA GLU A 281 -22.47 -20.62 25.18
C GLU A 281 -21.17 -19.87 24.86
N PRO A 282 -20.03 -20.21 25.47
CA PRO A 282 -18.77 -19.61 25.08
C PRO A 282 -18.54 -19.96 23.61
N ALA A 283 -18.72 -18.97 22.73
CA ALA A 283 -18.36 -19.12 21.33
C ALA A 283 -16.91 -19.58 21.29
N ASP A 284 -16.73 -20.81 20.81
CA ASP A 284 -15.50 -21.57 20.93
C ASP A 284 -14.33 -20.72 20.45
N ALA A 285 -13.39 -20.39 21.35
CA ALA A 285 -12.21 -19.61 20.99
C ALA A 285 -11.36 -20.31 19.92
N SER A 286 -11.61 -21.61 19.66
CA SER A 286 -11.08 -22.37 18.54
C SER A 286 -11.61 -21.92 17.16
N ALA A 287 -12.84 -21.39 17.11
CA ALA A 287 -13.52 -20.97 15.86
C ALA A 287 -12.93 -19.69 15.24
N ASN A 288 -12.17 -18.91 16.03
CA ASN A 288 -11.51 -17.69 15.59
C ASN A 288 -10.01 -17.87 15.29
N SER A 289 -9.50 -19.11 15.29
CA SER A 289 -8.09 -19.37 14.97
C SER A 289 -7.87 -19.52 13.47
N MET A 290 -6.78 -18.96 12.95
CA MET A 290 -6.36 -19.19 11.56
C MET A 290 -5.82 -20.62 11.30
N ASP A 291 -5.99 -21.54 12.25
CA ASP A 291 -5.59 -22.95 12.14
C ASP A 291 -6.54 -23.78 11.23
N ASN A 292 -7.67 -23.22 10.79
CA ASN A 292 -8.60 -23.88 9.86
C ASN A 292 -8.01 -23.96 8.42
N GLU A 293 -7.31 -25.06 8.12
CA GLU A 293 -6.70 -25.28 6.81
C GLU A 293 -7.70 -25.31 5.64
N ALA A 294 -8.98 -25.65 5.88
CA ALA A 294 -9.98 -25.64 4.81
C ALA A 294 -10.24 -24.22 4.28
N VAL A 295 -10.06 -23.20 5.13
CA VAL A 295 -10.27 -21.80 4.75
C VAL A 295 -8.95 -21.13 4.34
N TYR A 296 -7.92 -21.24 5.19
CA TYR A 296 -6.65 -20.52 5.01
C TYR A 296 -5.59 -21.31 4.23
N GLY A 297 -5.81 -22.61 4.05
CA GLY A 297 -4.78 -23.54 3.62
C GLY A 297 -3.76 -23.85 4.70
N ARG A 298 -2.80 -24.72 4.37
CA ARG A 298 -1.72 -25.10 5.29
C ARG A 298 -0.89 -23.89 5.70
N LYS A 299 -0.40 -23.89 6.94
CA LYS A 299 0.65 -22.98 7.36
C LYS A 299 1.95 -23.36 6.65
N ILE A 300 2.34 -22.55 5.66
CA ILE A 300 3.47 -22.84 4.78
C ILE A 300 4.79 -22.25 5.27
N PHE A 301 4.72 -21.23 6.13
CA PHE A 301 5.89 -20.61 6.73
C PHE A 301 5.51 -19.97 8.07
N GLU A 302 6.41 -20.08 9.06
CA GLU A 302 6.26 -19.48 10.37
C GLU A 302 7.59 -18.87 10.82
N TYR A 303 7.56 -17.58 11.14
CA TYR A 303 8.71 -16.85 11.68
C TYR A 303 8.25 -15.91 12.81
N PRO A 304 8.01 -16.47 14.01
CA PRO A 304 7.42 -15.76 15.13
C PRO A 304 8.45 -14.84 15.80
N LEU A 305 7.97 -13.87 16.58
CA LEU A 305 8.82 -12.85 17.21
C LEU A 305 9.97 -13.45 18.04
N ALA A 306 9.73 -14.56 18.73
CA ALA A 306 10.76 -15.26 19.51
C ALA A 306 11.95 -15.71 18.64
N THR A 307 11.67 -16.28 17.47
CA THR A 307 12.71 -16.67 16.50
C THR A 307 13.39 -15.45 15.90
N VAL A 308 12.64 -14.39 15.59
CA VAL A 308 13.21 -13.12 15.08
C VAL A 308 14.22 -12.53 16.07
N ILE A 309 13.93 -12.58 17.37
CA ILE A 309 14.84 -12.12 18.44
C ILE A 309 16.05 -13.06 18.53
N ALA A 310 15.84 -14.37 18.50
CA ALA A 310 16.92 -15.36 18.56
C ALA A 310 17.90 -15.23 17.37
N ASP A 311 17.38 -14.93 16.18
CA ASP A 311 18.15 -14.67 14.96
C ASP A 311 18.79 -13.27 14.94
N GLY A 312 18.65 -12.47 16.01
CA GLY A 312 19.22 -11.13 16.12
C GLY A 312 18.57 -10.07 15.21
N ARG A 313 17.41 -10.38 14.63
CA ARG A 313 16.67 -9.52 13.70
C ARG A 313 15.72 -8.52 14.36
N ALA A 314 15.47 -8.67 15.66
CA ALA A 314 14.74 -7.71 16.47
C ALA A 314 15.34 -7.66 17.89
N PRO A 315 15.31 -6.49 18.56
CA PRO A 315 15.73 -6.41 19.95
C PRO A 315 14.80 -7.24 20.86
N PRO A 316 15.32 -7.85 21.94
CA PRO A 316 14.49 -8.54 22.91
C PRO A 316 13.51 -7.57 23.58
N ALA A 317 12.25 -8.01 23.75
CA ALA A 317 11.24 -7.26 24.47
C ALA A 317 11.71 -7.04 25.92
N GLY A 318 11.81 -5.78 26.36
CA GLY A 318 12.09 -5.45 27.77
C GLY A 318 13.32 -4.59 28.05
N ARG A 319 14.16 -4.24 27.06
CA ARG A 319 15.05 -3.09 27.23
C ARG A 319 14.22 -1.82 27.08
N ARG A 320 13.64 -1.33 28.19
CA ARG A 320 13.42 0.12 28.33
C ARG A 320 14.78 0.76 28.01
N PRO A 321 14.87 1.76 27.11
CA PRO A 321 16.06 2.59 27.08
C PRO A 321 16.26 3.03 28.52
N GLY A 322 17.38 2.62 29.11
CA GLY A 322 17.65 2.91 30.50
C GLY A 322 17.37 4.39 30.69
N ARG A 323 16.51 4.73 31.65
CA ARG A 323 16.67 6.00 32.33
C ARG A 323 18.08 5.91 32.92
N THR A 324 19.09 6.28 32.15
CA THR A 324 20.32 6.80 32.70
C THR A 324 19.84 7.94 33.56
N ARG A 325 19.74 7.66 34.87
CA ARG A 325 19.68 8.72 35.88
C ARG A 325 20.84 9.64 35.47
N PRO A 326 20.60 10.93 35.15
CA PRO A 326 21.70 11.83 34.94
C PRO A 326 22.60 11.69 36.18
N PRO A 327 23.93 11.63 36.03
CA PRO A 327 24.81 11.59 37.19
C PRO A 327 24.39 12.73 38.10
N LEU A 328 24.24 12.43 39.40
CA LEU A 328 23.96 13.44 40.41
C LEU A 328 24.98 14.57 40.18
N ALA A 329 24.49 15.75 39.83
CA ALA A 329 25.35 16.90 39.66
C ALA A 329 26.15 17.07 40.95
N ALA A 330 27.49 17.04 40.83
CA ALA A 330 28.36 17.37 41.93
C ALA A 330 27.98 18.77 42.48
N PRO A 331 28.02 18.99 43.80
CA PRO A 331 27.68 20.29 44.37
C PRO A 331 28.55 21.37 43.72
N ALA A 332 27.89 22.42 43.23
CA ALA A 332 28.54 23.54 42.57
C ALA A 332 29.59 24.17 43.51
N ARG A 333 30.84 24.24 43.05
CA ARG A 333 31.87 25.06 43.71
C ARG A 333 31.40 26.54 43.70
N PRO A 334 31.61 27.30 44.79
CA PRO A 334 31.28 28.71 44.79
C PRO A 334 32.08 29.43 43.69
N ARG A 335 31.38 30.16 42.82
CA ARG A 335 32.00 31.02 41.81
C ARG A 335 32.78 32.12 42.53
N LEU A 336 34.09 32.18 42.32
CA LEU A 336 34.86 33.39 42.63
C LEU A 336 34.28 34.55 41.80
N ALA A 337 34.04 35.68 42.46
CA ALA A 337 33.63 36.91 41.81
C ALA A 337 34.69 37.37 40.78
N PRO A 338 34.28 37.91 39.62
CA PRO A 338 35.23 38.48 38.66
C PRO A 338 35.89 39.74 39.26
N GLN A 339 37.22 39.77 39.23
CA GLN A 339 37.99 40.95 39.63
C GLN A 339 37.74 42.07 38.61
N ILE A 340 37.37 43.25 39.12
CA ILE A 340 37.16 44.48 38.35
C ILE A 340 38.54 45.06 37.99
N PRO A 341 38.86 45.29 36.70
CA PRO A 341 40.11 45.95 36.33
C PRO A 341 40.08 47.45 36.72
N PRO A 342 41.22 48.04 37.12
CA PRO A 342 41.28 49.44 37.53
C PRO A 342 41.00 50.40 36.36
N ALA A 343 40.27 51.47 36.67
CA ALA A 343 39.85 52.50 35.71
C ALA A 343 41.04 53.27 35.10
N ALA A 344 40.92 53.59 33.80
CA ALA A 344 41.90 54.36 33.05
C ALA A 344 41.96 55.83 33.51
N PRO A 345 43.15 56.47 33.53
CA PRO A 345 43.31 57.86 33.96
C PRO A 345 42.77 58.86 32.92
N PRO A 346 42.29 60.05 33.35
CA PRO A 346 41.69 61.04 32.47
C PRO A 346 42.71 61.70 31.51
N PRO A 347 42.26 62.17 30.33
CA PRO A 347 43.15 62.74 29.32
C PRO A 347 43.73 64.09 29.74
N ARG A 348 45.03 64.29 29.47
CA ARG A 348 45.76 65.53 29.70
C ARG A 348 45.36 66.62 28.69
N ASN A 349 45.14 67.84 29.20
CA ASN A 349 44.88 69.07 28.43
C ASN A 349 45.92 69.29 27.32
N ARG A 350 45.46 69.35 26.07
CA ARG A 350 46.25 69.90 24.95
C ARG A 350 45.99 71.40 24.83
N PRO A 351 47.03 72.25 24.70
CA PRO A 351 46.85 73.68 24.42
C PRO A 351 46.36 73.93 22.98
N PRO A 352 45.68 75.05 22.73
CA PRO A 352 45.02 75.33 21.44
C PRO A 352 46.01 75.67 20.32
N PRO A 353 45.71 75.32 19.06
CA PRO A 353 46.56 75.66 17.92
C PRO A 353 46.48 77.15 17.56
N HIS A 354 47.64 77.73 17.27
CA HIS A 354 47.84 79.10 16.80
C HIS A 354 47.14 79.39 15.47
N ARG A 355 46.39 80.51 15.42
CA ARG A 355 45.86 81.12 14.19
C ARG A 355 47.00 81.73 13.37
N ARG A 356 47.12 81.35 12.09
CA ARG A 356 47.85 82.14 11.09
C ARG A 356 46.91 83.08 10.32
N HIS A 357 47.15 84.36 10.58
CA HIS A 357 46.90 85.61 9.85
C HIS A 357 45.96 85.71 8.64
N HIS A 358 45.09 86.72 8.70
CA HIS A 358 44.88 87.69 7.61
C HIS A 358 44.65 89.09 8.20
N ARG A 359 45.55 90.03 7.91
CA ARG A 359 45.22 91.46 7.75
C ARG A 359 46.20 92.06 6.74
N TRP A 360 45.61 92.87 5.87
CA TRP A 360 46.24 93.83 4.98
C TRP A 360 47.06 94.85 5.74
#